data_AF-A0A7Y4QLY7-F1
#
_entry.id   AF-A0A7Y4QLY7-F1
#
_cell.length_a   1.000
_cell.length_b   1.000
_cell.length_c   1.000
_cell.angle_alpha   90.00
_cell.angle_beta   90.00
_cell.angle_gamma   90.00
#
_symmetry.space_group_name_H-M   'P 1'
#
loop_
_entity.id
_entity.type
_entity.pdbx_description
1 polymer ?
#
loop_
_entity_poly.entity_id
_entity_poly.type
_entity_poly.pdbx_seq_one_letter_code
_entity_poly.pdbx_strand_id
1 'polypeptide(L)' 'MKPIVNLEETPGKVVGRRLTGDYSRLVSNAKSLMPRLPFPKGAFRFHSHEEADAWMDKHILQGAIRKARARQNQAT' A
#
# COMPACT_ATOMS: atom_id res chain seq x y z
N MET A 1 -14.48 43.09 -6.08
CA MET A 1 -13.71 41.83 -6.16
C MET A 1 -12.59 42.05 -7.17
N LYS A 2 -11.35 42.26 -6.72
CA LYS A 2 -10.21 42.51 -7.61
C LYS A 2 -9.63 41.16 -8.05
N PRO A 3 -9.38 40.92 -9.35
CA PRO A 3 -8.78 39.67 -9.79
C PRO A 3 -7.33 39.60 -9.32
N ILE A 4 -6.99 38.53 -8.59
CA ILE A 4 -5.61 38.19 -8.20
C ILE A 4 -5.00 37.44 -9.38
N VAL A 5 -4.72 38.15 -10.48
CA VAL A 5 -3.90 37.61 -11.55
C VAL A 5 -2.67 38.49 -11.62
N ASN A 6 -1.54 37.91 -11.24
CA ASN A 6 -0.25 38.57 -11.20
C ASN A 6 0.23 38.76 -12.64
N LEU A 7 0.07 39.97 -13.19
CA LEU A 7 0.41 40.29 -14.59
C LEU A 7 1.93 40.49 -14.82
N GLU A 8 2.74 40.43 -13.76
CA GLU A 8 4.22 40.53 -13.84
C GLU A 8 4.90 39.16 -14.03
N GLU A 9 4.15 38.06 -14.05
CA GLU A 9 4.73 36.73 -14.21
C GLU A 9 5.07 36.49 -15.69
N THR A 10 6.36 36.52 -16.02
CA THR A 10 6.84 36.25 -17.38
C THR A 10 6.45 34.82 -17.80
N PRO A 11 5.85 34.63 -18.98
CA PRO A 11 5.49 33.32 -19.51
C PRO A 11 6.76 32.53 -19.84
N GLY A 12 7.26 31.80 -18.84
CA GLY A 12 8.56 31.12 -18.89
C GLY A 12 9.06 30.64 -17.52
N LYS A 13 8.42 31.08 -16.42
CA LYS A 13 8.73 30.56 -15.08
C LYS A 13 8.36 29.07 -14.99
N VAL A 14 9.36 28.21 -15.08
CA VAL A 14 9.23 26.79 -14.78
C VAL A 14 9.09 26.65 -13.27
N VAL A 15 7.85 26.55 -12.79
CA VAL A 15 7.58 26.12 -11.41
C VAL A 15 8.14 24.71 -11.27
N GLY A 16 9.07 24.52 -10.32
CA GLY A 16 9.99 23.38 -10.22
C GLY A 16 9.42 22.06 -10.75
N ARG A 17 10.13 21.46 -11.72
CA ARG A 17 9.82 20.15 -12.28
C ARG A 17 9.77 19.15 -11.13
N ARG A 18 8.57 18.71 -10.72
CA ARG A 18 8.43 17.52 -9.87
C ARG A 18 8.96 16.37 -10.71
N LEU A 19 10.14 15.85 -10.34
CA LEU A 19 10.57 14.55 -10.80
C LEU A 19 9.40 13.62 -10.53
N THR A 20 8.87 12.99 -11.57
CA THR A 20 7.92 11.89 -11.42
C THR A 20 8.62 10.91 -10.50
N GLY A 21 8.24 10.91 -9.22
CA GLY A 21 8.84 10.02 -8.23
C GLY A 21 8.78 8.62 -8.82
N ASP A 22 9.84 7.85 -8.65
CA ASP A 22 9.95 6.54 -9.28
C ASP A 22 8.78 5.65 -8.85
N TYR A 23 7.70 5.71 -9.63
CA TYR A 23 6.43 5.05 -9.35
C TYR A 23 6.66 3.54 -9.33
N SER A 24 7.64 3.05 -10.09
CA SER A 24 8.02 1.65 -10.08
C SER A 24 8.59 1.22 -8.72
N ARG A 25 9.42 2.07 -8.11
CA ARG A 25 9.97 1.86 -6.77
C ARG A 25 8.90 2.00 -5.69
N LEU A 26 7.98 2.94 -5.83
CA LEU A 26 6.83 3.07 -4.93
C LEU A 26 5.90 1.86 -5.00
N VAL A 27 5.62 1.34 -6.19
CA VAL A 27 4.83 0.11 -6.39
C VAL A 27 5.54 -1.12 -5.84
N SER A 28 6.87 -1.21 -6.01
CA SER A 28 7.68 -2.28 -5.42
C SER A 28 7.63 -2.24 -3.90
N ASN A 29 7.79 -1.06 -3.31
CA ASN A 29 7.68 -0.85 -1.87
C ASN A 29 6.26 -1.16 -1.35
N ALA A 30 5.21 -0.76 -2.09
CA ALA A 30 3.83 -1.09 -1.72
C ALA A 30 3.58 -2.61 -1.75
N LYS A 31 4.13 -3.32 -2.75
CA LYS A 31 4.07 -4.80 -2.84
C LYS A 31 4.85 -5.50 -1.73
N SER A 32 5.91 -4.88 -1.20
CA SER A 32 6.67 -5.44 -0.08
C SER A 32 6.02 -5.14 1.28
N LEU A 33 5.37 -3.97 1.40
CA LEU A 33 4.60 -3.51 2.56
C LEU A 33 3.26 -4.24 2.73
N MET A 34 2.58 -4.57 1.63
CA MET A 34 1.44 -5.48 1.65
C MET A 34 1.96 -6.88 1.35
N PRO A 35 2.39 -7.67 2.37
CA PRO A 35 2.57 -9.08 2.14
C PRO A 35 1.28 -9.60 1.52
N ARG A 36 1.40 -10.32 0.40
CA ARG A 36 0.33 -11.21 -0.07
C ARG A 36 0.18 -12.28 1.01
N LEU A 37 -0.50 -11.90 2.09
CA LEU A 37 -0.95 -12.82 3.11
C LEU A 37 -1.79 -13.84 2.36
N PRO A 38 -1.56 -15.13 2.57
CA PRO A 38 -2.31 -16.18 1.91
C PRO A 38 -3.73 -16.17 2.47
N PHE A 39 -4.53 -15.20 2.03
CA PHE A 39 -5.97 -15.30 2.22
C PHE A 39 -6.42 -16.50 1.42
N PRO A 40 -7.17 -17.42 2.04
CA PRO A 40 -7.74 -18.55 1.32
C PRO A 40 -8.63 -18.00 0.20
N LYS A 41 -8.48 -18.54 -1.00
CA LYS A 41 -9.26 -18.11 -2.17
C LYS A 41 -10.68 -18.63 -2.01
N GLY A 42 -11.68 -17.76 -2.13
CA GLY A 42 -13.09 -18.15 -2.10
C GLY A 42 -14.01 -17.04 -1.62
N ALA A 43 -15.32 -17.26 -1.77
CA ALA A 43 -16.34 -16.45 -1.12
C ALA A 43 -16.69 -17.08 0.23
N PHE A 44 -16.50 -16.33 1.31
CA PHE A 44 -16.85 -16.75 2.67
C PHE A 44 -18.13 -16.05 3.10
N ARG A 45 -19.01 -16.78 3.78
CA ARG A 45 -20.22 -16.24 4.38
C ARG A 45 -20.02 -16.23 5.90
N PHE A 46 -20.21 -15.07 6.50
CA PHE A 46 -20.14 -14.88 7.95
C PHE A 46 -21.54 -14.50 8.45
N HIS A 47 -21.83 -14.86 9.70
CA HIS A 47 -23.10 -14.52 10.32
C HIS A 47 -23.11 -13.06 10.81
N SER A 48 -21.94 -12.52 11.19
CA SER A 48 -21.76 -11.14 11.63
C SER A 48 -20.48 -10.52 11.07
N HIS A 49 -20.39 -9.18 11.15
CA HIS A 49 -19.16 -8.45 10.80
C HIS A 49 -18.00 -8.79 11.74
N GLU A 50 -18.27 -8.93 13.04
CA GLU A 50 -17.26 -9.28 14.03
C GLU A 50 -16.63 -10.66 13.75
N GLU A 51 -17.43 -11.62 13.27
CA GLU A 51 -16.92 -12.94 12.85
C GLU A 51 -16.01 -12.83 11.64
N ALA A 52 -16.35 -11.97 10.67
CA ALA A 52 -15.53 -11.71 9.50
C ALA A 52 -14.19 -11.07 9.88
N ASP A 53 -14.20 -10.11 10.80
CA ASP A 53 -12.99 -9.43 11.28
C ASP A 53 -12.09 -10.39 12.06
N ALA A 54 -12.64 -11.16 12.99
CA ALA A 54 -11.89 -12.18 13.73
C ALA A 54 -11.28 -13.25 12.80
N TRP A 55 -12.03 -13.65 11.77
CA TRP A 55 -11.54 -14.57 10.75
C TRP A 55 -10.38 -13.95 9.95
N MET A 56 -10.51 -12.68 9.56
CA MET A 56 -9.50 -11.94 8.81
C MET A 56 -8.21 -11.81 9.62
N ASP A 57 -8.30 -11.37 10.87
CA ASP A 57 -7.17 -11.19 11.78
C ASP A 57 -6.42 -12.50 12.02
N LYS A 58 -7.15 -13.59 12.23
CA LYS A 58 -6.57 -14.94 12.37
C LYS A 58 -5.74 -15.32 11.15
N HIS A 59 -6.23 -15.06 9.94
CA HIS A 59 -5.52 -15.40 8.71
C HIS A 59 -4.33 -14.49 8.44
N ILE A 60 -4.43 -13.20 8.80
CA ILE A 60 -3.30 -12.27 8.76
C ILE A 60 -2.19 -12.74 9.70
N LEU A 61 -2.54 -13.06 10.95
CA LEU A 61 -1.58 -13.55 11.94
C LEU A 61 -0.90 -14.85 11.47
N GLN A 62 -1.67 -15.82 10.98
CA GLN A 62 -1.13 -17.09 10.47
C GLN A 62 -0.20 -16.88 9.27
N GLY A 63 -0.55 -15.99 8.35
CA GLY A 63 0.31 -15.65 7.21
C GLY A 63 1.61 -14.95 7.64
N ALA A 64 1.56 -14.09 8.65
CA ALA A 64 2.73 -13.44 9.23
C ALA A 64 3.68 -14.46 9.89
N ILE A 65 3.14 -15.38 10.70
CA ILE A 65 3.89 -16.47 11.34
C ILE A 65 4.57 -17.34 10.29
N ARG A 66 3.84 -17.74 9.24
CA ARG A 66 4.39 -18.57 8.15
C ARG A 66 5.55 -17.87 7.44
N LYS A 67 5.43 -16.57 7.19
CA LYS A 67 6.49 -15.76 6.56
C LYS A 67 7.70 -15.61 7.48
N ALA A 68 7.50 -15.43 8.77
CA ALA A 68 8.58 -15.35 9.76
C ALA A 68 9.38 -16.67 9.82
N ARG A 69 8.69 -17.82 9.88
CA ARG A 69 9.33 -19.15 9.83
C ARG A 69 10.12 -19.37 8.54
N ALA A 70 9.55 -19.01 7.39
CA ALA A 70 10.24 -19.13 6.11
C ALA A 70 11.55 -18.32 6.06
N ARG A 71 11.58 -17.13 6.66
CA ARG A 71 12.81 -16.33 6.79
C ARG A 71 13.84 -16.97 7.71
N GLN A 72 13.41 -17.52 8.85
CA GLN A 72 14.30 -18.19 9.80
C GLN A 72 15.01 -19.40 9.17
N ASN A 73 14.26 -20.21 8.40
CA ASN A 73 14.80 -21.38 7.70
C ASN A 73 15.76 -21.03 6.54
N GLN A 74 15.70 -19.81 6.00
CA GLN A 74 16.63 -19.35 4.95
C GLN A 74 17.94 -18.81 5.51
N ALA A 75 17.99 -18.49 6.80
CA ALA A 75 19.15 -17.92 7.47
C ALA A 75 20.03 -18.98 8.18
N THR A 76 19.60 -20.25 8.14
CA THR A 76 20.33 -21.42 8.69
C THR A 76 20.83 -22.27 7.54
#